data_AF-M4REP2-F1
#
_entry.id   AF-M4REP2-F1
#
_cell.length_a   1.000
_cell.length_b   1.000
_cell.length_c   1.000
_cell.angle_alpha   90.00
_cell.angle_beta   90.00
_cell.angle_gamma   90.00
#
_symmetry.space_group_name_H-M   'P 1'
#
loop_
_entity.id
_entity.type
_entity.pdbx_description
1 polymer ?
#
loop_
_entity_poly.entity_id
_entity_poly.type
_entity_poly.pdbx_seq_one_letter_code
_entity_poly.pdbx_strand_id
1 'polypeptide(L)'
;MGIIGTFSNLPEQLCIAALLSLLLCALLALLFAMLNAKGYAVYQLHGYARRQIWVRDVRANLRASLIAAAGIIVLAACAYAAIDGFAQWQRMLRAFAAVLAVFLLVIALFHVGGMRLATLQPVLSGLKGHIPVGRATLDMYVIRVPAALVSMATVSALMTAGVSVGQARQRLAYWGDNGSVAYVEGFRGSATDADMGAYLQWVAHENQAGKVIRAYKTRLSDIRDDTSSTPAVSGNVLIVNTAYLRRNVLKDSSGTRIRAVPDGKVLLVIPQERSGDANAIGQVVSAYVHEQWAQTQLIHKYGWQKYMEHEQDTEFNDAPGPGIETVTGLKGQTAFDYRFTQNSNADDIGDVGHAQTGTIIIGIDPSSDVDNLFEYSTESMSLFFTDPDQAWKELKQAGLDTAITAMSTPARLTLNEIAEAQRSLYQAVASFILGVLVLVMSGVALARTHVRGRAQEVFARYIHGWAFIRIHAPLVITETVLFGVIMLNGIHRYVQLLQYYDPVSRTYDFNPAVSMVEVVVICVISVVVCMAVTAHDTKMLCERHARAQ
;
A
#
# COMPACT_ATOMS: atom_id res chain seq x y z
N MET A 1 22.79 3.79 16.42
CA MET A 1 21.38 3.64 15.99
C MET A 1 20.79 2.44 16.70
N GLY A 2 19.86 2.67 17.63
CA GLY A 2 19.31 1.62 18.49
C GLY A 2 18.40 0.67 17.73
N ILE A 3 18.32 -0.58 18.21
CA ILE A 3 17.51 -1.67 17.63
C ILE A 3 16.08 -1.20 17.31
N ILE A 4 15.50 -0.32 18.13
CA ILE A 4 14.16 0.27 17.96
C ILE A 4 14.01 1.10 16.68
N GLY A 5 15.03 1.89 16.29
CA GLY A 5 14.97 2.72 15.06
C GLY A 5 15.07 1.90 13.77
N THR A 6 15.53 0.65 13.85
CA THR A 6 15.52 -0.29 12.72
C THR A 6 14.14 -0.90 12.48
N PHE A 7 13.29 -1.01 13.51
CA PHE A 7 11.95 -1.58 13.40
C PHE A 7 10.89 -0.56 12.96
N SER A 8 11.09 0.73 13.25
CA SER A 8 10.15 1.80 12.86
C SER A 8 10.08 2.05 11.35
N ASN A 9 11.08 1.61 10.60
CA ASN A 9 11.16 1.81 9.15
C ASN A 9 10.84 0.54 8.35
N LEU A 10 10.38 -0.53 9.02
CA LEU A 10 9.97 -1.73 8.31
C LEU A 10 8.66 -1.49 7.58
N PRO A 11 8.51 -2.02 6.34
CA PRO A 11 7.23 -2.01 5.65
C PRO A 11 6.14 -2.62 6.54
N GLU A 12 4.98 -1.98 6.60
CA GLU A 12 3.85 -2.38 7.45
C GLU A 12 3.48 -3.86 7.27
N GLN A 13 3.52 -4.34 6.03
CA GLN A 13 3.30 -5.73 5.63
C GLN A 13 4.22 -6.73 6.35
N LEU A 14 5.51 -6.39 6.50
CA LEU A 14 6.47 -7.24 7.20
C LEU A 14 6.19 -7.28 8.70
N CYS A 15 5.78 -6.17 9.29
CA CYS A 15 5.36 -6.12 10.69
C CYS A 15 4.12 -6.99 10.94
N ILE A 16 3.13 -6.93 10.05
CA ILE A 16 1.92 -7.76 10.11
C ILE A 16 2.28 -9.25 9.99
N ALA A 17 3.08 -9.64 9.01
CA ALA A 17 3.52 -11.03 8.83
C ALA A 17 4.32 -11.55 10.03
N ALA A 18 5.22 -10.72 10.60
CA ALA A 18 5.99 -11.06 11.78
C ALA A 18 5.09 -11.26 13.01
N LEU A 19 4.12 -10.37 13.22
CA LEU A 19 3.16 -10.47 14.32
C LEU A 19 2.31 -11.75 14.21
N LEU A 20 1.76 -12.03 13.03
CA LEU A 20 0.99 -13.26 12.80
C LEU A 20 1.85 -14.52 13.03
N SER A 21 3.11 -14.49 12.62
CA SER A 21 4.05 -15.60 12.84
C SER A 21 4.33 -15.80 14.32
N LEU A 22 4.51 -14.72 15.08
CA LEU A 22 4.70 -14.76 16.54
C LEU A 22 3.45 -15.32 17.23
N LEU A 23 2.25 -14.90 16.83
CA LEU A 23 0.99 -15.43 17.35
C LEU A 23 0.83 -16.92 17.05
N LEU A 24 1.23 -17.36 15.84
CA LEU A 24 1.25 -18.78 15.49
C LEU A 24 2.20 -19.58 16.39
N CYS A 25 3.43 -19.10 16.57
CA CYS A 25 4.43 -19.74 17.42
C CYS A 25 3.96 -19.83 18.88
N ALA A 26 3.40 -18.74 19.41
CA ALA A 26 2.81 -18.70 20.75
C ALA A 26 1.69 -19.74 20.91
N LEU A 27 0.78 -19.80 19.95
CA LEU A 27 -0.32 -20.75 19.94
C LEU A 27 0.16 -22.20 19.92
N LEU A 28 1.10 -22.52 19.01
CA LEU A 28 1.63 -23.88 18.86
C LEU A 28 2.40 -24.31 20.11
N ALA A 29 3.19 -23.42 20.71
CA ALA A 29 3.90 -23.69 21.96
C ALA A 29 2.94 -23.95 23.13
N LEU A 30 1.90 -23.10 23.27
CA LEU A 30 0.86 -23.26 24.27
C LEU A 30 0.12 -24.60 24.10
N LEU A 31 -0.33 -24.89 22.87
CA LEU A 31 -1.06 -26.11 22.53
C LEU A 31 -0.19 -27.35 22.78
N PHE A 32 1.08 -27.33 22.37
CA PHE A 32 2.00 -28.44 22.59
C PHE A 32 2.13 -28.80 24.08
N ALA A 33 2.37 -27.80 24.94
CA ALA A 33 2.44 -28.03 26.38
C ALA A 33 1.12 -28.59 26.93
N MET A 34 -0.01 -28.04 26.49
CA MET A 34 -1.33 -28.49 26.94
C MET A 34 -1.68 -29.91 26.51
N LEU A 35 -1.30 -30.32 25.29
CA LEU A 35 -1.53 -31.68 24.81
C LEU A 35 -0.73 -32.72 25.61
N ASN A 36 0.38 -32.31 26.24
CA ASN A 36 1.23 -33.14 27.10
C ASN A 36 0.83 -33.14 28.59
N ALA A 37 -0.30 -32.52 28.96
CA ALA A 37 -0.76 -32.41 30.35
C ALA A 37 -0.80 -33.75 31.11
N LYS A 38 -1.22 -34.84 30.44
CA LYS A 38 -1.23 -36.18 31.03
C LYS A 38 0.17 -36.64 31.43
N GLY A 39 1.17 -36.43 30.57
CA GLY A 39 2.56 -36.76 30.86
C GLY A 39 3.08 -35.98 32.07
N TYR A 40 2.76 -34.69 32.15
CA TYR A 40 3.13 -33.87 33.30
C TYR A 40 2.47 -34.34 34.60
N ALA A 41 1.23 -34.84 34.56
CA ALA A 41 0.58 -35.42 35.74
C ALA A 41 1.23 -36.74 36.17
N VAL A 42 1.63 -37.60 35.22
CA VAL A 42 2.37 -38.83 35.51
C VAL A 42 3.71 -38.51 36.20
N TYR A 43 4.46 -37.52 35.73
CA TYR A 43 5.71 -37.13 36.39
C TYR A 43 5.48 -36.55 37.80
N GLN A 44 4.43 -35.75 38.00
CA GLN A 44 4.07 -35.25 39.32
C GLN A 44 3.70 -36.38 40.29
N LEU A 45 3.01 -37.44 39.81
CA LEU A 45 2.70 -38.62 40.61
C LEU A 45 3.98 -39.34 41.09
N HIS A 46 5.02 -39.37 40.26
CA HIS A 46 6.33 -39.93 40.61
C HIS A 46 7.22 -38.97 41.44
N GLY A 47 6.67 -37.85 41.93
CA GLY A 47 7.39 -36.91 42.79
C GLY A 47 8.35 -35.95 42.10
N TYR A 48 8.31 -35.85 40.76
CA TYR A 48 9.18 -34.90 40.05
C TYR A 48 8.79 -33.46 40.36
N ALA A 49 9.78 -32.63 40.68
CA ALA A 49 9.61 -31.19 40.81
C ALA A 49 9.33 -30.55 39.44
N ARG A 50 8.54 -29.46 39.41
CA ARG A 50 8.17 -28.76 38.16
C ARG A 50 9.36 -28.39 37.28
N ARG A 51 10.49 -27.98 37.89
CA ARG A 51 11.73 -27.67 37.16
C ARG A 51 12.31 -28.91 36.46
N GLN A 52 12.25 -30.08 37.09
CA GLN A 52 12.76 -31.32 36.51
C GLN A 52 11.91 -31.76 35.32
N ILE A 53 10.57 -31.60 35.41
CA ILE A 53 9.65 -31.86 34.30
C ILE A 53 10.00 -30.97 33.11
N TRP A 54 10.20 -29.66 33.35
CA TRP A 54 10.58 -28.72 32.30
C TRP A 54 11.93 -29.04 31.66
N VAL A 55 12.99 -29.26 32.46
CA VAL A 55 14.33 -29.61 31.93
C VAL A 55 14.26 -30.89 31.09
N ARG A 56 13.48 -31.88 31.52
CA ARG A 56 13.29 -33.13 30.78
C ARG A 56 12.58 -32.90 29.46
N ASP A 57 11.52 -32.09 29.45
CA ASP A 57 10.76 -31.79 28.23
C ASP A 57 11.61 -30.99 27.22
N VAL A 58 12.36 -29.99 27.69
CA VAL A 58 13.33 -29.26 26.86
C VAL A 58 14.40 -30.21 26.31
N ARG A 59 14.99 -31.07 27.15
CA ARG A 59 16.02 -32.03 26.72
C ARG A 59 15.48 -33.04 25.71
N ALA A 60 14.25 -33.51 25.89
CA ALA A 60 13.61 -34.46 24.98
C ALA A 60 13.41 -33.86 23.58
N ASN A 61 13.12 -32.56 23.50
CA ASN A 61 12.88 -31.86 22.23
C ASN A 61 14.13 -31.15 21.67
N LEU A 62 15.21 -31.01 22.47
CA LEU A 62 16.40 -30.25 22.11
C LEU A 62 16.99 -30.67 20.76
N ARG A 63 17.09 -31.98 20.49
CA ARG A 63 17.64 -32.48 19.21
C ARG A 63 16.80 -32.01 18.02
N ALA A 64 15.47 -32.14 18.11
CA ALA A 64 14.58 -31.69 17.04
C ALA A 64 14.63 -30.16 16.87
N SER A 65 14.67 -29.42 17.98
CA SER A 65 14.81 -27.95 17.96
C SER A 65 16.13 -27.49 17.37
N LEU A 66 17.25 -28.16 17.66
CA LEU A 66 18.56 -27.85 17.09
C LEU A 66 18.60 -28.13 15.58
N ILE A 67 18.00 -29.22 15.12
CA ILE A 67 17.88 -29.54 13.69
C ILE A 67 17.05 -28.46 12.98
N ALA A 68 15.90 -28.07 13.55
CA ALA A 68 15.07 -27.01 13.00
C ALA A 68 15.81 -25.66 12.97
N ALA A 69 16.49 -25.29 14.05
CA ALA A 69 17.27 -24.06 14.13
C ALA A 69 18.41 -24.03 13.09
N ALA A 70 19.15 -25.13 12.94
CA ALA A 70 20.17 -25.27 11.91
C ALA A 70 19.59 -25.11 10.51
N GLY A 71 18.43 -25.74 10.24
CA GLY A 71 17.72 -25.59 8.97
C GLY A 71 17.33 -24.14 8.66
N ILE A 72 16.79 -23.41 9.65
CA ILE A 72 16.41 -22.00 9.49
C ILE A 72 17.66 -21.13 9.23
N ILE A 73 18.75 -21.37 9.97
CA ILE A 73 20.01 -20.62 9.79
C ILE A 73 20.57 -20.85 8.39
N VAL A 74 20.60 -22.11 7.92
CA VAL A 74 21.07 -22.45 6.56
C VAL A 74 20.20 -21.79 5.51
N LEU A 75 18.87 -21.87 5.64
CA LEU A 75 17.94 -21.27 4.69
C LEU A 75 18.07 -19.75 4.63
N ALA A 76 18.23 -19.09 5.79
CA ALA A 76 18.47 -17.65 5.86
C ALA A 76 19.81 -17.26 5.23
N ALA A 77 20.88 -18.04 5.48
CA ALA A 77 22.18 -17.81 4.87
C ALA A 77 22.15 -17.98 3.35
N CYS A 78 21.48 -19.01 2.83
CA CYS A 78 21.30 -19.22 1.39
C CYS A 78 20.49 -18.11 0.73
N ALA A 79 19.36 -17.71 1.32
CA ALA A 79 18.54 -16.61 0.81
C ALA A 79 19.35 -15.31 0.74
N TYR A 80 20.22 -15.08 1.72
CA TYR A 80 21.06 -13.91 1.73
C TYR A 80 22.21 -13.94 0.74
N ALA A 81 22.88 -15.09 0.60
CA ALA A 81 23.90 -15.31 -0.41
C ALA A 81 23.37 -14.92 -1.80
N ALA A 82 22.11 -15.26 -2.09
CA ALA A 82 21.46 -14.98 -3.35
C ALA A 82 21.11 -13.49 -3.55
N ILE A 83 20.86 -12.72 -2.48
CA ILE A 83 20.44 -11.31 -2.57
C ILE A 83 21.62 -10.35 -2.67
N ASP A 84 22.63 -10.52 -1.82
CA ASP A 84 23.67 -9.51 -1.57
C ASP A 84 25.09 -10.09 -1.62
N GLY A 85 25.24 -11.36 -1.99
CA GLY A 85 26.56 -12.02 -2.10
C GLY A 85 27.39 -11.97 -0.81
N PHE A 86 26.73 -11.87 0.35
CA PHE A 86 27.33 -11.67 1.67
C PHE A 86 27.96 -10.29 1.98
N ALA A 87 27.72 -9.25 1.17
CA ALA A 87 28.38 -7.95 1.34
C ALA A 87 28.15 -7.28 2.72
N GLN A 88 27.00 -7.49 3.35
CA GLN A 88 26.62 -6.93 4.66
C GLN A 88 26.33 -7.99 5.75
N TRP A 89 27.01 -9.15 5.70
CA TRP A 89 26.67 -10.31 6.55
C TRP A 89 26.58 -10.01 8.05
N GLN A 90 27.43 -9.13 8.59
CA GLN A 90 27.45 -8.80 10.02
C GLN A 90 26.18 -8.06 10.47
N ARG A 91 25.73 -7.06 9.70
CA ARG A 91 24.51 -6.29 10.03
C ARG A 91 23.29 -7.19 10.00
N MET A 92 23.22 -8.03 8.97
CA MET A 92 22.10 -8.95 8.82
C MET A 92 22.12 -10.07 9.86
N LEU A 93 23.28 -10.62 10.20
CA LEU A 93 23.38 -11.64 11.26
C LEU A 93 22.87 -11.08 12.60
N ARG A 94 23.18 -9.83 12.94
CA ARG A 94 22.64 -9.17 14.14
C ARG A 94 21.13 -9.01 14.08
N ALA A 95 20.58 -8.58 12.93
CA ALA A 95 19.13 -8.45 12.74
C ALA A 95 18.42 -9.81 12.85
N PHE A 96 18.95 -10.83 12.18
CA PHE A 96 18.44 -12.19 12.24
C PHE A 96 18.50 -12.76 13.67
N ALA A 97 19.63 -12.60 14.36
CA ALA A 97 19.78 -13.03 15.74
C ALA A 97 18.79 -12.33 16.68
N ALA A 98 18.55 -11.04 16.49
CA ALA A 98 17.57 -10.28 17.26
C ALA A 98 16.14 -10.80 17.02
N VAL A 99 15.74 -11.00 15.77
CA VAL A 99 14.43 -11.55 15.41
C VAL A 99 14.28 -12.97 15.98
N LEU A 100 15.27 -13.84 15.76
CA LEU A 100 15.25 -15.20 16.28
C LEU A 100 15.13 -15.22 17.81
N ALA A 101 15.85 -14.34 18.51
CA ALA A 101 15.77 -14.23 19.97
C ALA A 101 14.36 -13.85 20.43
N VAL A 102 13.66 -12.93 19.75
CA VAL A 102 12.27 -12.57 20.05
C VAL A 102 11.34 -13.76 19.87
N PHE A 103 11.46 -14.49 18.76
CA PHE A 103 10.65 -15.69 18.50
C PHE A 103 10.90 -16.78 19.54
N LEU A 104 12.16 -17.06 19.87
CA LEU A 104 12.53 -18.06 20.89
C LEU A 104 12.01 -17.65 22.28
N LEU A 105 12.08 -16.36 22.62
CA LEU A 105 11.54 -15.84 23.88
C LEU A 105 10.03 -16.06 23.96
N VAL A 106 9.28 -15.71 22.91
CA VAL A 106 7.83 -15.92 22.86
C VAL A 106 7.48 -17.41 22.97
N ILE A 107 8.16 -18.28 22.22
CA ILE A 107 7.96 -19.73 22.30
C ILE A 107 8.22 -20.24 23.73
N ALA A 108 9.34 -19.82 24.35
CA ALA A 108 9.68 -20.23 25.70
C ALA A 108 8.64 -19.77 26.73
N LEU A 109 8.19 -18.51 26.65
CA LEU A 109 7.18 -17.94 27.55
C LEU A 109 5.85 -18.68 27.45
N PHE A 110 5.33 -18.92 26.25
CA PHE A 110 4.06 -19.61 26.05
C PHE A 110 4.14 -21.11 26.35
N HIS A 111 5.28 -21.76 26.09
CA HIS A 111 5.50 -23.15 26.50
C HIS A 111 5.51 -23.29 28.03
N VAL A 112 6.25 -22.42 28.73
CA VAL A 112 6.29 -22.39 30.20
C VAL A 112 4.91 -22.06 30.78
N GLY A 113 4.19 -21.10 30.17
CA GLY A 113 2.83 -20.75 30.54
C GLY A 113 1.87 -21.93 30.40
N GLY A 114 1.87 -22.59 29.24
CA GLY A 114 1.06 -23.79 28.97
C GLY A 114 1.37 -24.94 29.91
N MET A 115 2.66 -25.21 30.18
CA MET A 115 3.08 -26.23 31.13
C MET A 115 2.61 -25.87 32.54
N ARG A 116 2.78 -24.61 32.97
CA ARG A 116 2.29 -24.13 34.28
C ARG A 116 0.79 -24.38 34.40
N LEU A 117 0.00 -23.99 33.40
CA LEU A 117 -1.46 -24.21 33.38
C LEU A 117 -1.81 -25.69 33.47
N ALA A 118 -1.12 -26.54 32.70
CA ALA A 118 -1.31 -27.99 32.74
C ALA A 118 -0.99 -28.59 34.13
N THR A 119 0.04 -28.06 34.83
CA THR A 119 0.42 -28.53 36.18
C THR A 119 -0.39 -27.91 37.34
N LEU A 120 -1.26 -26.93 37.08
CA LEU A 120 -2.14 -26.37 38.13
C LEU A 120 -3.32 -27.29 38.45
N GLN A 121 -3.57 -28.31 37.64
CA GLN A 121 -4.66 -29.26 37.88
C GLN A 121 -4.29 -30.27 38.98
N PRO A 122 -5.25 -30.67 39.84
CA PRO A 122 -5.05 -31.79 40.75
C PRO A 122 -4.57 -33.03 39.98
N VAL A 123 -3.58 -33.74 40.53
CA VAL A 123 -2.88 -34.85 39.86
C VAL A 123 -3.87 -35.89 39.32
N LEU A 124 -4.93 -36.21 40.08
CA LEU A 124 -5.96 -37.16 39.67
C LEU A 124 -6.72 -36.70 38.40
N SER A 125 -7.06 -35.42 38.31
CA SER A 125 -7.71 -34.83 37.13
C SER A 125 -6.74 -34.80 35.94
N GLY A 126 -5.47 -34.47 36.18
CA GLY A 126 -4.42 -34.49 35.16
C GLY A 126 -4.13 -35.90 34.61
N LEU A 127 -4.15 -36.94 35.45
CA LEU A 127 -4.01 -38.34 35.03
C LEU A 127 -5.16 -38.79 34.12
N LYS A 128 -6.37 -38.27 34.39
CA LYS A 128 -7.55 -38.42 33.52
C LYS A 128 -7.50 -37.52 32.28
N GLY A 129 -6.43 -36.74 32.09
CA GLY A 129 -6.25 -35.84 30.95
C GLY A 129 -7.15 -34.60 30.97
N HIS A 130 -7.69 -34.21 32.12
CA HIS A 130 -8.48 -32.98 32.24
C HIS A 130 -7.58 -31.75 32.13
N ILE A 131 -8.09 -30.75 31.40
CA ILE A 131 -7.43 -29.47 31.14
C ILE A 131 -8.23 -28.38 31.86
N PRO A 132 -7.61 -27.33 32.45
CA PRO A 132 -8.32 -26.20 33.05
C PRO A 132 -9.05 -25.37 31.97
N VAL A 133 -10.26 -25.79 31.58
CA VAL A 133 -11.00 -25.21 30.45
C VAL A 133 -11.09 -23.69 30.56
N GLY A 134 -11.50 -23.14 31.71
CA GLY A 134 -11.73 -21.70 31.84
C GLY A 134 -10.51 -20.84 31.51
N ARG A 135 -9.35 -21.18 32.09
CA ARG A 135 -8.10 -20.43 31.86
C ARG A 135 -7.51 -20.70 30.47
N ALA A 136 -7.52 -21.97 30.05
CA ALA A 136 -7.02 -22.34 28.74
C ALA A 136 -7.78 -21.69 27.59
N THR A 137 -9.11 -21.65 27.70
CA THR A 137 -9.98 -20.96 26.75
C THR A 137 -9.68 -19.46 26.72
N LEU A 138 -9.48 -18.83 27.88
CA LEU A 138 -9.11 -17.41 27.96
C LEU A 138 -7.77 -17.15 27.25
N ASP A 139 -6.74 -17.96 27.52
CA ASP A 139 -5.40 -17.81 26.90
C ASP A 139 -5.46 -17.99 25.38
N MET A 140 -6.30 -18.91 24.89
CA MET A 140 -6.52 -19.09 23.46
C MET A 140 -7.19 -17.86 22.84
N TYR A 141 -8.15 -17.23 23.52
CA TYR A 141 -8.79 -16.01 23.04
C TYR A 141 -7.86 -14.79 23.04
N VAL A 142 -6.92 -14.71 23.99
CA VAL A 142 -5.87 -13.66 24.00
C VAL A 142 -5.01 -13.70 22.72
N ILE A 143 -4.81 -14.87 22.11
CA ILE A 143 -4.11 -15.00 20.83
C ILE A 143 -5.07 -14.84 19.65
N ARG A 144 -6.25 -15.46 19.74
CA ARG A 144 -7.23 -15.55 18.64
C ARG A 144 -7.83 -14.19 18.28
N VAL A 145 -8.13 -13.33 19.26
CA VAL A 145 -8.73 -12.01 19.01
C VAL A 145 -7.77 -11.09 18.24
N PRO A 146 -6.51 -10.87 18.67
CA PRO A 146 -5.52 -10.13 17.88
C PRO A 146 -5.28 -10.75 16.51
N ALA A 147 -5.17 -12.08 16.41
CA ALA A 147 -4.99 -12.74 15.12
C ALA A 147 -6.15 -12.44 14.16
N ALA A 148 -7.38 -12.42 14.65
CA ALA A 148 -8.56 -12.13 13.82
C ALA A 148 -8.59 -10.68 13.36
N LEU A 149 -8.27 -9.73 14.24
CA LEU A 149 -8.18 -8.30 13.90
C LEU A 149 -7.06 -8.03 12.88
N VAL A 150 -5.88 -8.63 13.08
CA VAL A 150 -4.75 -8.49 12.15
C VAL A 150 -5.05 -9.17 10.81
N SER A 151 -5.70 -10.35 10.82
CA SER A 151 -6.12 -11.01 9.58
C SER A 151 -7.12 -10.15 8.80
N MET A 152 -8.04 -9.45 9.48
CA MET A 152 -8.94 -8.49 8.82
C MET A 152 -8.16 -7.36 8.14
N ALA A 153 -7.09 -6.85 8.76
CA ALA A 153 -6.23 -5.85 8.13
C ALA A 153 -5.51 -6.39 6.87
N THR A 154 -5.09 -7.67 6.89
CA THR A 154 -4.45 -8.29 5.71
C THR A 154 -5.36 -8.41 4.50
N VAL A 155 -6.68 -8.58 4.71
CA VAL A 155 -7.67 -8.59 3.60
C VAL A 155 -7.69 -7.24 2.90
N SER A 156 -7.73 -6.15 3.68
CA SER A 156 -7.68 -4.80 3.12
C SER A 156 -6.39 -4.57 2.34
N ALA A 157 -5.25 -4.97 2.91
CA ALA A 157 -3.95 -4.81 2.27
C ALA A 157 -3.82 -5.64 0.98
N LEU A 158 -4.37 -6.85 0.95
CA LEU A 158 -4.42 -7.72 -0.22
C LEU A 158 -5.22 -7.08 -1.35
N MET A 159 -6.36 -6.48 -1.03
CA MET A 159 -7.20 -5.78 -1.99
C MET A 159 -6.54 -4.55 -2.57
N THR A 160 -6.00 -3.68 -1.72
CA THR A 160 -5.27 -2.48 -2.16
C THR A 160 -4.13 -2.89 -3.09
N ALA A 161 -3.33 -3.89 -2.71
CA ALA A 161 -2.24 -4.37 -3.54
C ALA A 161 -2.73 -4.96 -4.88
N GLY A 162 -3.85 -5.68 -4.88
CA GLY A 162 -4.46 -6.23 -6.09
C GLY A 162 -4.91 -5.13 -7.07
N VAL A 163 -5.59 -4.09 -6.55
CA VAL A 163 -5.99 -2.91 -7.33
C VAL A 163 -4.75 -2.19 -7.86
N SER A 164 -3.73 -2.00 -7.04
CA SER A 164 -2.49 -1.34 -7.48
C SER A 164 -1.81 -2.08 -8.63
N VAL A 165 -1.79 -3.42 -8.63
CA VAL A 165 -1.26 -4.20 -9.77
C VAL A 165 -2.12 -4.01 -11.02
N GLY A 166 -3.45 -4.03 -10.88
CA GLY A 166 -4.37 -3.79 -12.00
C GLY A 166 -4.17 -2.41 -12.63
N GLN A 167 -4.13 -1.37 -11.78
CA GLN A 167 -3.87 0.00 -12.19
C GLN A 167 -2.50 0.16 -12.85
N ALA A 168 -1.45 -0.39 -12.25
CA ALA A 168 -0.09 -0.29 -12.80
C ALA A 168 0.01 -0.97 -14.18
N ARG A 169 -0.69 -2.10 -14.38
CA ARG A 169 -0.81 -2.76 -15.71
C ARG A 169 -1.59 -1.94 -16.71
N GLN A 170 -2.70 -1.33 -16.29
CA GLN A 170 -3.49 -0.44 -17.16
C GLN A 170 -2.65 0.78 -17.58
N ARG A 171 -1.90 1.38 -16.65
CA ARG A 171 -0.95 2.46 -16.93
C ARG A 171 0.12 2.02 -17.93
N LEU A 172 0.71 0.83 -17.75
CA LEU A 172 1.72 0.32 -18.69
C LEU A 172 1.14 0.15 -20.10
N ALA A 173 -0.05 -0.44 -20.24
CA ALA A 173 -0.72 -0.57 -21.54
C ALA A 173 -0.97 0.81 -22.17
N TYR A 174 -1.42 1.76 -21.35
CA TYR A 174 -1.67 3.13 -21.76
C TYR A 174 -0.42 3.86 -22.28
N TRP A 175 0.74 3.67 -21.63
CA TRP A 175 2.02 4.20 -22.10
C TRP A 175 2.58 3.45 -23.31
N GLY A 176 2.26 2.16 -23.46
CA GLY A 176 2.60 1.38 -24.65
C GLY A 176 1.99 1.97 -25.92
N ASP A 177 0.74 2.45 -25.84
CA ASP A 177 0.00 2.98 -26.98
C ASP A 177 0.37 4.44 -27.35
N ASN A 178 0.84 5.23 -26.38
CA ASN A 178 1.05 6.68 -26.54
C ASN A 178 2.52 7.10 -26.77
N GLY A 179 3.40 6.12 -26.95
CA GLY A 179 4.76 6.29 -27.47
C GLY A 179 5.84 6.65 -26.44
N SER A 180 7.09 6.39 -26.82
CA SER A 180 8.28 6.56 -26.00
C SER A 180 8.66 8.03 -25.86
N VAL A 181 8.23 8.66 -24.77
CA VAL A 181 8.80 9.92 -24.29
C VAL A 181 9.71 9.66 -23.09
N ALA A 182 10.63 10.58 -22.81
CA ALA A 182 11.44 10.54 -21.59
C ALA A 182 11.41 11.87 -20.86
N TYR A 183 11.75 11.86 -19.58
CA TYR A 183 11.91 13.05 -18.76
C TYR A 183 13.19 12.90 -17.93
N VAL A 184 13.65 14.01 -17.36
CA VAL A 184 14.86 14.06 -16.54
C VAL A 184 14.51 13.78 -15.07
N GLU A 185 15.15 12.78 -14.46
CA GLU A 185 14.99 12.39 -13.05
C GLU A 185 15.81 13.30 -12.12
N GLY A 186 15.49 14.58 -12.12
CA GLY A 186 16.09 15.57 -11.23
C GLY A 186 17.63 15.71 -11.35
N PHE A 187 18.16 16.52 -10.44
CA PHE A 187 19.58 16.84 -10.36
C PHE A 187 20.25 16.02 -9.26
N ARG A 188 21.52 15.66 -9.50
CA ARG A 188 22.36 15.08 -8.44
C ARG A 188 22.61 16.15 -7.39
N GLY A 189 22.77 15.74 -6.13
CA GLY A 189 23.09 16.67 -5.03
C GLY A 189 24.41 17.44 -5.17
N SER A 190 25.23 17.12 -6.19
CA SER A 190 26.45 17.84 -6.56
C SER A 190 26.25 18.85 -7.70
N ALA A 191 25.05 18.96 -8.25
CA ALA A 191 24.76 19.91 -9.31
C ALA A 191 24.94 21.33 -8.78
N THR A 192 25.63 22.14 -9.55
CA THR A 192 25.87 23.55 -9.26
C THR A 192 24.80 24.42 -9.90
N ASP A 193 24.74 25.67 -9.47
CA ASP A 193 23.90 26.68 -10.12
C ASP A 193 24.23 26.78 -11.62
N ALA A 194 25.51 26.78 -11.99
CA ALA A 194 25.92 26.82 -13.39
C ALA A 194 25.32 25.65 -14.20
N ASP A 195 25.24 24.45 -13.61
CA ASP A 195 24.64 23.28 -14.26
C ASP A 195 23.14 23.45 -14.48
N MET A 196 22.43 24.02 -13.50
CA MET A 196 21.00 24.36 -13.65
C MET A 196 20.79 25.39 -14.77
N GLY A 197 21.59 26.45 -14.81
CA GLY A 197 21.52 27.45 -15.87
C GLY A 197 21.75 26.87 -17.27
N ALA A 198 22.76 26.02 -17.42
CA ALA A 198 23.05 25.32 -18.67
C ALA A 198 21.92 24.35 -19.06
N TYR A 199 21.33 23.66 -18.09
CA TYR A 199 20.16 22.81 -18.32
C TYR A 199 18.94 23.60 -18.81
N LEU A 200 18.61 24.72 -18.17
CA LEU A 200 17.47 25.55 -18.58
C LEU A 200 17.65 26.08 -20.01
N GLN A 201 18.87 26.50 -20.37
CA GLN A 201 19.19 26.92 -21.74
C GLN A 201 19.03 25.78 -22.74
N TRP A 202 19.50 24.58 -22.40
CA TRP A 202 19.33 23.39 -23.22
C TRP A 202 17.84 23.03 -23.40
N VAL A 203 17.07 23.00 -22.31
CA VAL A 203 15.62 22.75 -22.36
C VAL A 203 14.91 23.80 -23.21
N ALA A 204 15.23 25.08 -23.06
CA ALA A 204 14.65 26.15 -23.85
C ALA A 204 14.93 25.96 -25.35
N HIS A 205 16.17 25.62 -25.71
CA HIS A 205 16.55 25.30 -27.08
C HIS A 205 15.76 24.10 -27.64
N GLU A 206 15.66 23.02 -26.87
CA GLU A 206 14.92 21.82 -27.27
C GLU A 206 13.40 22.07 -27.38
N ASN A 207 12.85 22.93 -26.52
CA ASN A 207 11.44 23.34 -26.57
C ASN A 207 11.16 24.19 -27.81
N GLN A 208 12.03 25.17 -28.12
CA GLN A 208 11.95 25.96 -29.36
C GLN A 208 12.07 25.09 -30.62
N ALA A 209 12.89 24.03 -30.57
CA ALA A 209 12.99 23.05 -31.65
C ALA A 209 11.75 22.14 -31.79
N GLY A 210 10.78 22.24 -30.87
CA GLY A 210 9.58 21.40 -30.85
C GLY A 210 9.84 19.95 -30.46
N LYS A 211 10.98 19.67 -29.81
CA LYS A 211 11.37 18.32 -29.36
C LYS A 211 10.93 18.01 -27.93
N VAL A 212 10.50 19.03 -27.19
CA VAL A 212 9.94 18.90 -25.84
C VAL A 212 8.43 18.99 -25.91
N ILE A 213 7.73 18.04 -25.30
CA ILE A 213 6.31 18.09 -25.00
C ILE A 213 6.19 18.63 -23.58
N ARG A 214 5.45 19.73 -23.43
CA ARG A 214 5.03 20.23 -22.13
C ARG A 214 3.62 19.74 -21.84
N ALA A 215 3.44 19.16 -20.66
CA ALA A 215 2.15 18.73 -20.16
C ALA A 215 2.19 18.77 -18.63
N TYR A 216 1.58 19.81 -18.07
CA TYR A 216 1.53 20.04 -16.64
C TYR A 216 0.08 20.16 -16.20
N LYS A 217 -0.35 19.22 -15.35
CA LYS A 217 -1.70 19.21 -14.79
C LYS A 217 -1.72 19.88 -13.43
N THR A 218 -2.68 20.78 -13.25
CA THR A 218 -2.96 21.50 -12.00
C THR A 218 -4.48 21.72 -11.84
N ARG A 219 -4.93 22.35 -10.76
CA ARG A 219 -6.33 22.75 -10.58
C ARG A 219 -6.47 24.24 -10.74
N LEU A 220 -7.64 24.68 -11.19
CA LEU A 220 -7.98 26.09 -11.31
C LEU A 220 -7.89 26.81 -9.95
N SER A 221 -8.12 26.09 -8.84
CA SER A 221 -7.93 26.60 -7.48
C SER A 221 -6.47 26.81 -7.10
N ASP A 222 -5.56 26.00 -7.64
CA ASP A 222 -4.14 26.05 -7.29
C ASP A 222 -3.42 27.19 -8.03
N ILE A 223 -3.95 27.60 -9.20
CA ILE A 223 -3.46 28.75 -9.98
C ILE A 223 -4.24 30.04 -9.71
N ARG A 224 -5.16 30.03 -8.74
CA ARG A 224 -5.93 31.20 -8.35
C ARG A 224 -5.23 31.90 -7.19
N ASP A 225 -5.00 33.19 -7.34
CA ASP A 225 -4.57 34.04 -6.23
C ASP A 225 -5.71 34.24 -5.22
N ASP A 226 -5.57 33.66 -4.02
CA ASP A 226 -6.53 33.75 -2.92
C ASP A 226 -6.74 35.19 -2.40
N THR A 227 -5.88 36.14 -2.78
CA THR A 227 -6.01 37.55 -2.39
C THR A 227 -6.85 38.37 -3.36
N SER A 228 -7.15 37.84 -4.54
CA SER A 228 -7.91 38.52 -5.59
C SER A 228 -9.43 38.30 -5.43
N SER A 229 -10.24 39.28 -5.83
CA SER A 229 -11.71 39.18 -5.90
C SER A 229 -12.22 38.25 -7.03
N THR A 230 -11.38 37.29 -7.45
CA THR A 230 -11.69 36.39 -8.57
C THR A 230 -12.83 35.43 -8.21
N PRO A 231 -13.71 35.09 -9.18
CA PRO A 231 -14.84 34.22 -8.89
C PRO A 231 -14.38 32.82 -8.45
N ALA A 232 -15.14 32.21 -7.53
CA ALA A 232 -14.89 30.84 -7.12
C ALA A 232 -15.29 29.85 -8.24
N VAL A 233 -14.32 29.44 -9.04
CA VAL A 233 -14.49 28.42 -10.09
C VAL A 233 -13.55 27.26 -9.82
N SER A 234 -14.02 26.04 -10.09
CA SER A 234 -13.23 24.82 -9.95
C SER A 234 -13.12 24.06 -11.27
N GLY A 235 -12.02 23.35 -11.45
CA GLY A 235 -11.80 22.53 -12.63
C GLY A 235 -10.33 22.12 -12.74
N ASN A 236 -10.09 21.07 -13.52
CA ASN A 236 -8.74 20.63 -13.85
C ASN A 236 -8.20 21.45 -15.01
N VAL A 237 -6.94 21.85 -14.91
CA VAL A 237 -6.22 22.65 -15.89
C VAL A 237 -5.04 21.82 -16.36
N LEU A 238 -4.83 21.78 -17.68
CA LEU A 238 -3.66 21.17 -18.29
C LEU A 238 -2.92 22.25 -19.10
N ILE A 239 -1.72 22.58 -18.65
CA ILE A 239 -0.82 23.52 -19.31
C ILE A 239 0.04 22.75 -20.30
N VAL A 240 0.03 23.15 -21.56
CA VAL A 240 0.61 22.40 -22.68
C VAL A 240 1.37 23.33 -23.63
N ASN A 241 2.21 22.77 -24.50
CA ASN A 241 2.84 23.52 -25.59
C ASN A 241 2.37 23.08 -26.97
N THR A 242 2.91 23.72 -28.02
CA THR A 242 2.58 23.38 -29.40
C THR A 242 2.95 21.93 -29.74
N ALA A 243 4.06 21.39 -29.23
CA ALA A 243 4.44 19.99 -29.46
C ALA A 243 3.39 19.00 -28.91
N TYR A 244 2.82 19.29 -27.74
CA TYR A 244 1.70 18.53 -27.19
C TYR A 244 0.47 18.57 -28.12
N LEU A 245 0.08 19.74 -28.63
CA LEU A 245 -1.09 19.90 -29.52
C LEU A 245 -0.91 19.20 -30.88
N ARG A 246 0.32 19.11 -31.38
CA ARG A 246 0.63 18.34 -32.60
C ARG A 246 0.52 16.84 -32.39
N ARG A 247 0.85 16.34 -31.19
CA ARG A 247 0.80 14.91 -30.87
C ARG A 247 -0.60 14.46 -30.48
N ASN A 248 -1.27 15.20 -29.59
CA ASN A 248 -2.58 14.86 -29.05
C ASN A 248 -3.69 15.51 -29.87
N VAL A 249 -4.85 14.87 -29.97
CA VAL A 249 -5.97 15.38 -30.77
C VAL A 249 -6.91 16.16 -29.87
N LEU A 250 -6.73 17.49 -29.83
CA LEU A 250 -7.70 18.41 -29.23
C LEU A 250 -8.48 19.12 -30.33
N LYS A 251 -9.77 19.35 -30.10
CA LYS A 251 -10.68 19.96 -31.07
C LYS A 251 -11.39 21.16 -30.46
N ASP A 252 -11.64 22.16 -31.29
CA ASP A 252 -12.54 23.25 -30.94
C ASP A 252 -14.01 22.79 -31.06
N SER A 253 -14.94 23.69 -30.74
CA SER A 253 -16.38 23.46 -30.80
C SER A 253 -16.90 23.20 -32.22
N SER A 254 -16.16 23.58 -33.26
CA SER A 254 -16.47 23.27 -34.67
C SER A 254 -16.00 21.87 -35.07
N GLY A 255 -15.24 21.19 -34.21
CA GLY A 255 -14.58 19.91 -34.49
C GLY A 255 -13.24 20.07 -35.21
N THR A 256 -12.77 21.30 -35.42
CA THR A 256 -11.47 21.57 -36.04
C THR A 256 -10.36 21.27 -35.05
N ARG A 257 -9.31 20.59 -35.51
CA ARG A 257 -8.19 20.21 -34.67
C ARG A 257 -7.33 21.43 -34.34
N ILE A 258 -7.11 21.67 -33.05
CA ILE A 258 -6.16 22.63 -32.53
C ILE A 258 -4.75 22.02 -32.64
N ARG A 259 -3.83 22.67 -33.37
CA ARG A 259 -2.50 22.11 -33.68
C ARG A 259 -1.34 22.90 -33.10
N ALA A 260 -1.55 24.15 -32.72
CA ALA A 260 -0.50 25.03 -32.23
C ALA A 260 -1.09 26.12 -31.33
N VAL A 261 -0.22 26.66 -30.47
CA VAL A 261 -0.47 27.90 -29.76
C VAL A 261 -0.21 29.05 -30.74
N PRO A 262 -1.03 30.12 -30.74
CA PRO A 262 -0.77 31.28 -31.60
C PRO A 262 0.53 32.01 -31.22
N ASP A 263 1.29 32.47 -32.21
CA ASP A 263 2.57 33.14 -31.98
C ASP A 263 2.42 34.38 -31.08
N GLY A 264 3.25 34.47 -30.03
CA GLY A 264 3.27 35.60 -29.10
C GLY A 264 2.05 35.70 -28.19
N LYS A 265 1.22 34.66 -28.12
CA LYS A 265 0.01 34.61 -27.30
C LYS A 265 -0.06 33.34 -26.47
N VAL A 266 -0.96 33.34 -25.48
CA VAL A 266 -1.38 32.14 -24.76
C VAL A 266 -2.71 31.65 -25.34
N LEU A 267 -2.84 30.35 -25.57
CA LEU A 267 -4.09 29.73 -25.97
C LEU A 267 -4.88 29.30 -24.73
N LEU A 268 -6.14 29.67 -24.63
CA LEU A 268 -7.05 29.17 -23.58
C LEU A 268 -8.19 28.38 -24.23
N VAL A 269 -8.22 27.06 -24.01
CA VAL A 269 -9.32 26.20 -24.47
C VAL A 269 -10.25 25.91 -23.31
N ILE A 270 -11.47 26.42 -23.38
CA ILE A 270 -12.52 26.20 -22.37
C ILE A 270 -13.49 25.14 -22.91
N PRO A 271 -13.64 23.98 -22.26
CA PRO A 271 -14.60 22.96 -22.69
C PRO A 271 -16.01 23.52 -22.85
N GLN A 272 -16.75 23.05 -23.86
CA GLN A 272 -18.11 23.54 -24.12
C GLN A 272 -19.04 23.37 -22.91
N GLU A 273 -18.89 22.31 -22.12
CA GLU A 273 -19.63 22.11 -20.86
C GLU A 273 -19.35 23.17 -19.77
N ARG A 274 -18.26 23.94 -19.91
CA ARG A 274 -17.86 25.02 -18.99
C ARG A 274 -18.07 26.41 -19.57
N SER A 275 -18.79 26.55 -20.70
CA SER A 275 -19.00 27.85 -21.35
C SER A 275 -19.73 28.86 -20.46
N GLY A 276 -20.54 28.41 -19.50
CA GLY A 276 -21.20 29.28 -18.51
C GLY A 276 -20.23 29.98 -17.56
N ASP A 277 -19.07 29.38 -17.29
CA ASP A 277 -18.03 29.91 -16.39
C ASP A 277 -16.91 30.61 -17.17
N ALA A 278 -17.04 30.75 -18.50
CA ALA A 278 -15.94 31.15 -19.38
C ALA A 278 -15.28 32.48 -18.99
N ASN A 279 -16.07 33.49 -18.61
CA ASN A 279 -15.54 34.78 -18.18
C ASN A 279 -14.74 34.68 -16.88
N ALA A 280 -15.23 33.88 -15.92
CA ALA A 280 -14.58 33.70 -14.64
C ALA A 280 -13.29 32.87 -14.77
N ILE A 281 -13.31 31.81 -15.58
CA ILE A 281 -12.11 31.05 -15.96
C ILE A 281 -11.10 31.97 -16.65
N GLY A 282 -11.56 32.79 -17.59
CA GLY A 282 -10.70 33.74 -18.32
C GLY A 282 -10.01 34.74 -17.38
N GLN A 283 -10.70 35.25 -16.36
CA GLN A 283 -10.11 36.14 -15.35
C GLN A 283 -9.02 35.45 -14.53
N VAL A 284 -9.29 34.24 -14.02
CA VAL A 284 -8.31 33.46 -13.23
C VAL A 284 -7.08 33.15 -14.08
N VAL A 285 -7.28 32.63 -15.30
CA VAL A 285 -6.19 32.29 -16.21
C VAL A 285 -5.41 33.54 -16.63
N SER A 286 -6.07 34.67 -16.84
CA SER A 286 -5.40 35.92 -17.21
C SER A 286 -4.50 36.45 -16.09
N ALA A 287 -4.94 36.36 -14.84
CA ALA A 287 -4.11 36.74 -13.69
C ALA A 287 -2.89 35.83 -13.58
N TYR A 288 -3.09 34.51 -13.65
CA TYR A 288 -2.01 33.52 -13.61
C TYR A 288 -0.98 33.72 -14.74
N VAL A 289 -1.45 33.88 -15.99
CA VAL A 289 -0.57 34.10 -17.14
C VAL A 289 0.25 35.38 -17.00
N HIS A 290 -0.37 36.45 -16.49
CA HIS A 290 0.32 37.72 -16.26
C HIS A 290 1.40 37.60 -15.19
N GLU A 291 1.10 36.93 -14.08
CA GLU A 291 2.05 36.65 -13.01
C GLU A 291 3.26 35.84 -13.52
N GLN A 292 3.00 34.74 -14.23
CA GLN A 292 4.04 33.89 -14.80
C GLN A 292 4.90 34.62 -15.84
N TRP A 293 4.29 35.50 -16.63
CA TRP A 293 5.01 36.39 -17.54
C TRP A 293 5.91 37.37 -16.78
N ALA A 294 5.39 38.06 -15.77
CA ALA A 294 6.14 39.02 -14.97
C ALA A 294 7.36 38.34 -14.30
N GLN A 295 7.17 37.14 -13.76
CA GLN A 295 8.27 36.32 -13.22
C GLN A 295 9.32 35.99 -14.30
N THR A 296 8.89 35.62 -15.50
CA THR A 296 9.80 35.34 -16.63
C THR A 296 10.61 36.58 -17.01
N GLN A 297 10.00 37.78 -16.99
CA GLN A 297 10.72 39.04 -17.22
C GLN A 297 11.74 39.35 -16.13
N LEU A 298 11.42 39.09 -14.86
CA LEU A 298 12.39 39.22 -13.76
C LEU A 298 13.57 38.27 -13.95
N ILE A 299 13.32 37.03 -14.37
CA ILE A 299 14.37 36.05 -14.68
C ILE A 299 15.25 36.54 -15.84
N HIS A 300 14.66 37.11 -16.90
CA HIS A 300 15.42 37.69 -18.01
C HIS A 300 16.28 38.88 -17.57
N LYS A 301 15.75 39.73 -16.68
CA LYS A 301 16.45 40.92 -16.19
C LYS A 301 17.61 40.59 -15.25
N TYR A 302 17.36 39.77 -14.24
CA TYR A 302 18.31 39.52 -13.16
C TYR A 302 19.12 38.24 -13.33
N GLY A 303 18.69 37.35 -14.22
CA GLY A 303 19.15 35.97 -14.29
C GLY A 303 18.47 35.13 -13.20
N TRP A 304 18.26 33.85 -13.50
CA TRP A 304 17.57 32.92 -12.60
C TRP A 304 18.25 32.81 -11.20
N GLN A 305 19.57 33.03 -11.10
CA GLN A 305 20.32 32.99 -9.83
C GLN A 305 19.87 34.07 -8.84
N LYS A 306 19.54 35.25 -9.34
CA LYS A 306 19.16 36.41 -8.51
C LYS A 306 17.66 36.63 -8.47
N TYR A 307 16.91 35.92 -9.32
CA TYR A 307 15.46 35.99 -9.36
C TYR A 307 14.83 35.78 -7.98
N MET A 308 15.27 34.78 -7.21
CA MET A 308 14.73 34.51 -5.87
C MET A 308 14.90 35.69 -4.89
N GLU A 309 15.93 36.53 -5.07
CA GLU A 309 16.14 37.74 -4.25
C GLU A 309 15.21 38.89 -4.66
N HIS A 310 14.66 38.84 -5.88
CA HIS A 310 13.87 39.89 -6.53
C HIS A 310 12.46 39.40 -6.89
N GLU A 311 12.02 38.26 -6.37
CA GLU A 311 10.70 37.67 -6.68
C GLU A 311 9.55 38.60 -6.28
N GLN A 312 9.78 39.46 -5.28
CA GLN A 312 8.81 40.45 -4.80
C GLN A 312 8.84 41.78 -5.58
N ASP A 313 9.73 41.93 -6.58
CA ASP A 313 9.78 43.15 -7.38
C ASP A 313 8.51 43.28 -8.24
N THR A 314 7.82 44.41 -8.11
CA THR A 314 6.54 44.66 -8.80
C THR A 314 6.68 45.37 -10.13
N GLU A 315 7.88 45.50 -10.68
CA GLU A 315 8.19 46.33 -11.85
C GLU A 315 7.38 45.94 -13.10
N PHE A 316 7.09 44.64 -13.25
CA PHE A 316 6.34 44.12 -14.39
C PHE A 316 4.84 43.94 -14.09
N ASN A 317 4.37 44.26 -12.88
CA ASN A 317 2.98 44.05 -12.50
C ASN A 317 2.00 44.91 -13.31
N ASP A 318 2.42 46.12 -13.71
CA ASP A 318 1.59 47.06 -14.48
C ASP A 318 1.83 47.00 -16.00
N ALA A 319 2.82 46.22 -16.45
CA ALA A 319 3.15 46.12 -17.87
C ALA A 319 2.09 45.27 -18.61
N PRO A 320 1.83 45.54 -19.91
CA PRO A 320 0.89 44.73 -20.67
C PRO A 320 1.50 43.34 -20.92
N GLY A 321 0.99 42.33 -20.21
CA GLY A 321 1.33 40.93 -20.43
C GLY A 321 0.88 40.40 -21.80
N PRO A 322 1.16 39.13 -22.10
CA PRO A 322 0.85 38.53 -23.40
C PRO A 322 -0.65 38.37 -23.60
N GLY A 323 -1.09 38.51 -24.85
CA GLY A 323 -2.50 38.35 -25.21
C GLY A 323 -2.96 36.89 -25.04
N ILE A 324 -4.22 36.71 -24.64
CA ILE A 324 -4.84 35.38 -24.51
C ILE A 324 -5.86 35.19 -25.63
N GLU A 325 -5.68 34.13 -26.41
CA GLU A 325 -6.63 33.68 -27.43
C GLU A 325 -7.53 32.60 -26.84
N THR A 326 -8.81 32.90 -26.67
CA THR A 326 -9.77 31.95 -26.08
C THR A 326 -10.53 31.21 -27.17
N VAL A 327 -10.55 29.87 -27.08
CA VAL A 327 -11.27 28.97 -27.97
C VAL A 327 -12.19 28.08 -27.14
N THR A 328 -13.40 27.81 -27.63
CA THR A 328 -14.28 26.81 -26.99
C THR A 328 -13.89 25.42 -27.47
N GLY A 329 -13.59 24.51 -26.55
CA GLY A 329 -13.26 23.11 -26.83
C GLY A 329 -14.49 22.23 -27.08
N LEU A 330 -14.31 21.13 -27.81
CA LEU A 330 -15.38 20.18 -28.10
C LEU A 330 -15.93 19.51 -26.83
N LYS A 331 -17.26 19.35 -26.75
CA LYS A 331 -17.93 18.70 -25.61
C LYS A 331 -17.44 17.26 -25.39
N GLY A 332 -17.08 16.92 -24.15
CA GLY A 332 -16.70 15.56 -23.77
C GLY A 332 -15.38 15.08 -24.38
N GLN A 333 -14.58 15.97 -24.97
CA GLN A 333 -13.23 15.63 -25.40
C GLN A 333 -12.35 15.30 -24.20
N THR A 334 -11.40 14.39 -24.39
CA THR A 334 -10.41 14.05 -23.37
C THR A 334 -9.05 14.65 -23.69
N ALA A 335 -8.37 15.19 -22.67
CA ALA A 335 -6.99 15.64 -22.78
C ALA A 335 -6.04 14.60 -22.16
N PHE A 336 -4.93 14.30 -22.85
CA PHE A 336 -3.92 13.36 -22.40
C PHE A 336 -3.05 13.99 -21.30
N ASP A 337 -2.90 13.33 -20.16
CA ASP A 337 -1.98 13.74 -19.11
C ASP A 337 -0.73 12.85 -19.09
N TYR A 338 0.43 13.48 -19.28
CA TYR A 338 1.73 12.81 -19.20
C TYR A 338 2.25 12.71 -17.76
N ARG A 339 1.61 13.38 -16.79
CA ARG A 339 2.03 13.37 -15.39
C ARG A 339 1.93 11.96 -14.81
N PHE A 340 2.94 11.64 -14.02
CA PHE A 340 3.04 10.41 -13.26
C PHE A 340 3.23 10.84 -11.81
N THR A 341 2.14 10.91 -11.05
CA THR A 341 2.23 11.26 -9.63
C THR A 341 2.56 10.00 -8.83
N GLN A 342 3.81 9.91 -8.37
CA GLN A 342 4.26 8.85 -7.46
C GLN A 342 3.72 9.04 -6.02
N ASN A 343 3.17 10.22 -5.72
CA ASN A 343 2.82 10.69 -4.38
C ASN A 343 1.42 11.35 -4.31
N SER A 344 0.45 10.86 -5.08
CA SER A 344 -0.93 11.32 -4.90
C SER A 344 -1.45 10.80 -3.56
N ASN A 345 -1.68 11.71 -2.61
CA ASN A 345 -2.58 11.48 -1.49
C ASN A 345 -3.90 10.91 -2.04
N ALA A 346 -4.64 10.14 -1.22
CA ALA A 346 -5.86 9.44 -1.64
C ALA A 346 -6.86 10.31 -2.44
N ASP A 347 -6.86 11.63 -2.22
CA ASP A 347 -7.70 12.61 -2.92
C ASP A 347 -7.28 12.86 -4.39
N ASP A 348 -6.00 12.71 -4.75
CA ASP A 348 -5.50 12.86 -6.13
C ASP A 348 -5.56 11.54 -6.93
N ILE A 349 -5.85 10.41 -6.27
CA ILE A 349 -5.89 9.10 -6.95
C ILE A 349 -7.15 8.98 -7.82
N GLY A 350 -8.22 9.73 -7.53
CA GLY A 350 -9.40 9.83 -8.40
C GLY A 350 -9.10 10.43 -9.78
N ASP A 351 -7.98 11.14 -9.89
CA ASP A 351 -7.64 12.00 -11.02
C ASP A 351 -6.53 11.42 -11.92
N VAL A 352 -6.15 10.15 -11.67
CA VAL A 352 -5.12 9.37 -12.40
C VAL A 352 -5.62 8.86 -13.76
N GLY A 353 -6.82 9.30 -14.16
CA GLY A 353 -7.27 9.15 -15.54
C GLY A 353 -6.36 9.97 -16.44
N HIS A 354 -5.48 9.30 -17.19
CA HIS A 354 -4.65 9.93 -18.20
C HIS A 354 -5.45 10.66 -19.30
N ALA A 355 -6.76 10.47 -19.36
CA ALA A 355 -7.66 11.13 -20.29
C ALA A 355 -8.84 11.71 -19.49
N GLN A 356 -8.91 13.04 -19.39
CA GLN A 356 -9.93 13.71 -18.59
C GLN A 356 -10.88 14.53 -19.45
N THR A 357 -12.18 14.38 -19.21
CA THR A 357 -13.23 15.20 -19.83
C THR A 357 -13.41 16.51 -19.07
N GLY A 358 -13.67 17.60 -19.79
CA GLY A 358 -13.92 18.90 -19.16
C GLY A 358 -12.67 19.58 -18.60
N THR A 359 -11.48 19.19 -19.04
CA THR A 359 -10.20 19.84 -18.70
C THR A 359 -10.02 21.14 -19.46
N ILE A 360 -9.68 22.21 -18.74
CA ILE A 360 -9.31 23.51 -19.31
C ILE A 360 -7.87 23.40 -19.82
N ILE A 361 -7.59 23.86 -21.04
CA ILE A 361 -6.25 23.78 -21.63
C ILE A 361 -5.65 25.18 -21.69
N ILE A 362 -4.43 25.32 -21.17
CA ILE A 362 -3.64 26.56 -21.30
C ILE A 362 -2.43 26.22 -22.18
N GLY A 363 -2.45 26.67 -23.43
CA GLY A 363 -1.34 26.51 -24.37
C GLY A 363 -0.33 27.63 -24.21
N ILE A 364 0.88 27.30 -23.79
CA ILE A 364 2.03 28.20 -23.63
C ILE A 364 3.16 27.69 -24.53
N ASP A 365 3.73 28.57 -25.35
CA ASP A 365 4.88 28.26 -26.21
C ASP A 365 6.02 29.24 -25.90
N PRO A 366 7.29 28.92 -26.20
CA PRO A 366 8.41 29.84 -25.96
C PRO A 366 8.24 31.23 -26.56
N SER A 367 7.42 31.36 -27.61
CA SER A 367 7.14 32.65 -28.26
C SER A 367 6.28 33.60 -27.42
N SER A 368 5.55 33.12 -26.41
CA SER A 368 4.68 33.95 -25.57
C SER A 368 5.41 34.61 -24.40
N ASP A 369 6.65 34.21 -24.13
CA ASP A 369 7.48 34.71 -23.02
C ASP A 369 6.86 34.54 -21.62
N VAL A 370 5.95 33.56 -21.48
CA VAL A 370 5.30 33.13 -20.22
C VAL A 370 5.96 31.87 -19.65
N ASP A 371 6.87 31.27 -20.41
CA ASP A 371 7.40 29.94 -20.11
C ASP A 371 8.46 30.02 -18.99
N ASN A 372 8.00 30.02 -17.74
CA ASN A 372 8.86 29.91 -16.55
C ASN A 372 9.44 28.49 -16.45
N LEU A 373 10.33 28.13 -17.38
CA LEU A 373 10.95 26.80 -17.47
C LEU A 373 11.63 26.39 -16.16
N PHE A 374 12.05 27.34 -15.32
CA PHE A 374 12.66 27.04 -14.03
C PHE A 374 11.74 26.25 -13.11
N GLU A 375 10.52 26.75 -12.89
CA GLU A 375 9.50 26.11 -12.05
C GLU A 375 9.16 24.71 -12.60
N TYR A 376 8.90 24.61 -13.90
CA TYR A 376 8.52 23.34 -14.51
C TYR A 376 9.66 22.32 -14.59
N SER A 377 10.91 22.79 -14.73
CA SER A 377 12.06 21.90 -14.85
C SER A 377 12.51 21.30 -13.51
N THR A 378 12.17 21.97 -12.40
CA THR A 378 12.40 21.50 -11.03
C THR A 378 11.23 20.66 -10.52
N GLU A 379 10.01 20.97 -10.97
CA GLU A 379 8.84 20.11 -10.83
C GLU A 379 8.97 18.88 -11.74
N SER A 380 9.61 17.86 -11.19
CA SER A 380 9.80 16.55 -11.81
C SER A 380 8.53 16.12 -12.56
N MET A 381 8.64 15.90 -13.88
CA MET A 381 7.61 15.32 -14.77
C MET A 381 6.60 16.26 -15.46
N SER A 382 6.96 17.50 -15.77
CA SER A 382 6.16 18.40 -16.62
C SER A 382 6.65 18.51 -18.08
N LEU A 383 7.92 18.12 -18.32
CA LEU A 383 8.62 18.21 -19.61
C LEU A 383 9.05 16.82 -20.10
N PHE A 384 8.69 16.52 -21.35
CA PHE A 384 8.86 15.21 -21.96
C PHE A 384 9.57 15.31 -23.30
N PHE A 385 10.72 14.67 -23.45
CA PHE A 385 11.50 14.63 -24.68
C PHE A 385 10.97 13.53 -25.60
N THR A 386 10.74 13.88 -26.87
CA THR A 386 10.13 12.98 -27.87
C THR A 386 11.08 11.91 -28.39
N ASP A 387 12.39 12.19 -28.36
CA ASP A 387 13.46 11.25 -28.69
C ASP A 387 14.44 11.16 -27.50
N PRO A 388 14.25 10.17 -26.61
CA PRO A 388 15.08 9.99 -25.42
C PRO A 388 16.57 9.80 -25.72
N ASP A 389 16.90 9.07 -26.78
CA ASP A 389 18.27 8.74 -27.13
C ASP A 389 19.00 9.97 -27.67
N GLN A 390 18.32 10.74 -28.52
CA GLN A 390 18.83 12.02 -29.00
C GLN A 390 18.94 13.04 -27.86
N ALA A 391 17.92 13.18 -27.02
CA ALA A 391 17.94 14.10 -25.90
C ALA A 391 19.09 13.79 -24.94
N TRP A 392 19.32 12.51 -24.62
CA TRP A 392 20.45 12.10 -23.78
C TRP A 392 21.82 12.39 -24.42
N LYS A 393 21.93 12.21 -25.74
CA LYS A 393 23.15 12.53 -26.48
C LYS A 393 23.44 14.04 -26.48
N GLU A 394 22.43 14.86 -26.73
CA GLU A 394 22.55 16.33 -26.74
C GLU A 394 22.82 16.88 -25.33
N LEU A 395 22.18 16.31 -24.31
CA LEU A 395 22.43 16.62 -22.90
C LEU A 395 23.88 16.31 -22.49
N LYS A 396 24.44 15.20 -22.96
CA LYS A 396 25.87 14.88 -22.80
C LYS A 396 26.78 15.87 -23.52
N GLN A 397 26.40 16.28 -24.73
CA GLN A 397 27.15 17.28 -25.49
C GLN A 397 27.14 18.65 -24.79
N ALA A 398 26.07 18.96 -24.05
CA ALA A 398 25.97 20.14 -23.19
C ALA A 398 26.75 20.02 -21.87
N GLY A 399 27.39 18.88 -21.58
CA GLY A 399 28.17 18.66 -20.36
C GLY A 399 27.34 18.42 -19.09
N LEU A 400 26.07 18.05 -19.24
CA LEU A 400 25.11 17.91 -18.13
C LEU A 400 25.01 16.48 -17.56
N ASP A 401 25.80 15.53 -18.06
CA ASP A 401 25.70 14.10 -17.71
C ASP A 401 26.17 13.78 -16.29
N THR A 402 27.00 14.65 -15.71
CA THR A 402 27.40 14.59 -14.29
C THR A 402 26.42 15.29 -13.36
N ALA A 403 25.64 16.26 -13.87
CA ALA A 403 24.68 17.04 -13.08
C ALA A 403 23.32 16.33 -12.97
N ILE A 404 22.94 15.55 -13.99
CA ILE A 404 21.64 14.88 -14.04
C ILE A 404 21.74 13.45 -13.50
N THR A 405 20.75 13.05 -12.68
CA THR A 405 20.75 11.71 -12.07
C THR A 405 20.53 10.65 -13.13
N ALA A 406 19.45 10.78 -13.91
CA ALA A 406 19.09 9.88 -14.99
C ALA A 406 18.04 10.51 -15.91
N MET A 407 17.83 9.88 -17.06
CA MET A 407 16.67 10.08 -17.94
C MET A 407 15.84 8.80 -17.93
N SER A 408 14.55 8.94 -17.66
CA SER A 408 13.61 7.81 -17.56
C SER A 408 12.46 7.96 -18.54
N THR A 409 11.94 6.82 -18.99
CA THR A 409 10.67 6.77 -19.70
C THR A 409 9.55 6.46 -18.71
N PRO A 410 8.34 7.01 -18.90
CA PRO A 410 7.17 6.62 -18.11
C PRO A 410 6.88 5.11 -18.15
N ALA A 411 7.20 4.44 -19.27
CA ALA A 411 7.14 2.99 -19.39
C ALA A 411 8.10 2.27 -18.42
N ARG A 412 9.32 2.78 -18.20
CA ARG A 412 10.26 2.19 -17.24
C ARG A 412 9.79 2.38 -15.80
N LEU A 413 9.26 3.56 -15.48
CA LEU A 413 8.70 3.82 -14.15
C LEU A 413 7.51 2.92 -13.86
N THR A 414 6.56 2.78 -14.80
CA THR A 414 5.41 1.89 -14.63
C THR A 414 5.82 0.43 -14.49
N LEU A 415 6.88 -0.02 -15.15
CA LEU A 415 7.43 -1.36 -14.93
C LEU A 415 7.97 -1.55 -13.51
N ASN A 416 8.67 -0.54 -12.97
CA ASN A 416 9.12 -0.56 -11.57
C ASN A 416 7.92 -0.57 -10.61
N GLU A 417 6.88 0.22 -10.87
CA GLU A 417 5.64 0.21 -10.08
C GLU A 417 4.93 -1.13 -10.14
N ILE A 418 4.86 -1.78 -11.31
CA ILE A 418 4.28 -3.13 -11.42
C ILE A 418 5.08 -4.11 -10.56
N ALA A 419 6.42 -4.06 -10.61
CA ALA A 419 7.26 -4.92 -9.81
C ALA A 419 7.06 -4.67 -8.30
N GLU A 420 6.93 -3.41 -7.89
CA GLU A 420 6.67 -3.02 -6.50
C GLU A 420 5.26 -3.40 -6.04
N ALA A 421 4.24 -3.12 -6.84
CA ALA A 421 2.86 -3.51 -6.58
C ALA A 421 2.71 -5.04 -6.52
N GLN A 422 3.40 -5.79 -7.39
CA GLN A 422 3.44 -7.26 -7.33
C GLN A 422 4.13 -7.75 -6.06
N ARG A 423 5.24 -7.13 -5.65
CA ARG A 423 5.92 -7.45 -4.40
C ARG A 423 4.99 -7.21 -3.20
N SER A 424 4.31 -6.07 -3.18
CA SER A 424 3.29 -5.75 -2.15
C SER A 424 2.17 -6.78 -2.15
N LEU A 425 1.68 -7.18 -3.33
CA LEU A 425 0.66 -8.22 -3.48
C LEU A 425 1.12 -9.57 -2.92
N TYR A 426 2.32 -10.02 -3.26
CA TYR A 426 2.86 -11.27 -2.73
C TYR A 426 3.03 -11.24 -1.20
N GLN A 427 3.46 -10.11 -0.65
CA GLN A 427 3.56 -9.91 0.80
C GLN A 427 2.17 -9.95 1.47
N ALA A 428 1.16 -9.34 0.84
CA ALA A 428 -0.20 -9.34 1.34
C ALA A 428 -0.82 -10.73 1.29
N VAL A 429 -0.63 -11.48 0.19
CA VAL A 429 -1.07 -12.88 0.05
C VAL A 429 -0.43 -13.76 1.14
N ALA A 430 0.88 -13.64 1.35
CA ALA A 430 1.58 -14.40 2.37
C ALA A 430 1.05 -14.10 3.78
N SER A 431 0.85 -12.82 4.09
CA SER A 431 0.29 -12.38 5.38
C SER A 431 -1.15 -12.87 5.58
N PHE A 432 -1.97 -12.82 4.53
CA PHE A 432 -3.34 -13.34 4.53
C PHE A 432 -3.38 -14.84 4.81
N ILE A 433 -2.58 -15.64 4.09
CA ILE A 433 -2.50 -17.10 4.30
C ILE A 433 -2.10 -17.41 5.74
N LEU A 434 -1.11 -16.67 6.26
CA LEU A 434 -0.66 -16.84 7.63
C LEU A 434 -1.74 -16.48 8.66
N GLY A 435 -2.51 -15.42 8.41
CA GLY A 435 -3.66 -15.03 9.23
C GLY A 435 -4.73 -16.12 9.28
N VAL A 436 -5.12 -16.65 8.11
CA VAL A 436 -6.05 -17.78 7.99
C VAL A 436 -5.52 -18.99 8.75
N LEU A 437 -4.24 -19.31 8.63
CA LEU A 437 -3.63 -20.45 9.30
C LEU A 437 -3.65 -20.30 10.83
N VAL A 438 -3.33 -19.12 11.36
CA VAL A 438 -3.43 -18.83 12.80
C VAL A 438 -4.88 -18.98 13.30
N LEU A 439 -5.86 -18.49 12.54
CA LEU A 439 -7.28 -18.60 12.89
C LEU A 439 -7.77 -20.05 12.85
N VAL A 440 -7.41 -20.81 11.82
CA VAL A 440 -7.76 -22.23 11.74
C VAL A 440 -7.14 -23.00 12.90
N MET A 441 -5.83 -22.83 13.14
CA MET A 441 -5.12 -23.54 14.20
C MET A 441 -5.64 -23.18 15.59
N SER A 442 -5.97 -21.91 15.84
CA SER A 442 -6.54 -21.50 17.13
C SER A 442 -7.95 -22.05 17.32
N GLY A 443 -8.75 -22.17 16.25
CA GLY A 443 -10.06 -22.81 16.29
C GLY A 443 -9.96 -24.30 16.64
N VAL A 444 -9.01 -25.02 16.02
CA VAL A 444 -8.72 -26.42 16.35
C VAL A 444 -8.27 -26.58 17.80
N ALA A 445 -7.37 -25.71 18.27
CA ALA A 445 -6.88 -25.71 19.65
C ALA A 445 -8.02 -25.51 20.65
N LEU A 446 -8.91 -24.55 20.36
CA LEU A 446 -10.07 -24.23 21.18
C LEU A 446 -11.08 -25.38 21.23
N ALA A 447 -11.43 -25.95 20.07
CA ALA A 447 -12.33 -27.09 19.95
C ALA A 447 -11.83 -28.28 20.79
N ARG A 448 -10.56 -28.64 20.63
CA ARG A 448 -9.92 -29.73 21.39
C ARG A 448 -9.93 -29.46 22.89
N THR A 449 -9.61 -28.24 23.30
CA THR A 449 -9.57 -27.84 24.71
C THR A 449 -10.98 -27.88 25.32
N HIS A 450 -11.98 -27.40 24.58
CA HIS A 450 -13.37 -27.39 24.98
C HIS A 450 -13.91 -28.81 25.20
N VAL A 451 -13.76 -29.69 24.20
CA VAL A 451 -14.26 -31.08 24.29
C VAL A 451 -13.52 -31.85 25.37
N ARG A 452 -12.19 -31.74 25.44
CA ARG A 452 -11.39 -32.50 26.43
C ARG A 452 -11.68 -32.10 27.86
N GLY A 453 -11.72 -30.80 28.15
CA GLY A 453 -11.90 -30.38 29.53
C GLY A 453 -13.35 -30.42 30.01
N ARG A 454 -14.34 -30.65 29.12
CA ARG A 454 -15.75 -30.92 29.46
C ARG A 454 -16.20 -32.33 29.07
N ALA A 455 -15.26 -33.28 28.96
CA ALA A 455 -15.51 -34.59 28.38
C ALA A 455 -16.69 -35.34 29.04
N GLN A 456 -16.81 -35.31 30.36
CA GLN A 456 -17.89 -35.99 31.09
C GLN A 456 -19.26 -35.34 30.84
N GLU A 457 -19.33 -34.01 30.88
CA GLU A 457 -20.55 -33.24 30.62
C GLU A 457 -21.02 -33.46 29.17
N VAL A 458 -20.08 -33.41 28.22
CA VAL A 458 -20.33 -33.65 26.79
C VAL A 458 -20.84 -35.07 26.55
N PHE A 459 -20.17 -36.08 27.11
CA PHE A 459 -20.57 -37.49 26.98
C PHE A 459 -21.96 -37.75 27.58
N ALA A 460 -22.22 -37.24 28.79
CA ALA A 460 -23.51 -37.39 29.44
C ALA A 460 -24.64 -36.79 28.57
N ARG A 461 -24.50 -35.54 28.12
CA ARG A 461 -25.51 -34.90 27.27
C ARG A 461 -25.69 -35.61 25.92
N TYR A 462 -24.59 -36.10 25.33
CA TYR A 462 -24.63 -36.82 24.06
C TYR A 462 -25.45 -38.10 24.15
N ILE A 463 -25.25 -38.92 25.20
CA ILE A 463 -26.04 -40.15 25.42
C ILE A 463 -27.52 -39.85 25.68
N HIS A 464 -27.84 -38.73 26.33
CA HIS A 464 -29.22 -38.30 26.54
C HIS A 464 -29.87 -37.69 25.28
N GLY A 465 -29.23 -37.79 24.11
CA GLY A 465 -29.79 -37.35 22.83
C GLY A 465 -29.85 -35.84 22.64
N TRP A 466 -29.05 -35.07 23.39
CA TRP A 466 -29.03 -33.62 23.22
C TRP A 466 -28.45 -33.26 21.85
N ALA A 467 -29.07 -32.29 21.17
CA ALA A 467 -28.56 -31.78 19.90
C ALA A 467 -27.16 -31.13 20.06
N PHE A 468 -26.31 -31.26 19.04
CA PHE A 468 -24.93 -30.74 19.03
C PHE A 468 -24.82 -29.28 19.47
N ILE A 469 -25.68 -28.40 18.93
CA ILE A 469 -25.70 -26.97 19.25
C ILE A 469 -25.98 -26.76 20.74
N ARG A 470 -26.83 -27.58 21.36
CA ARG A 470 -27.17 -27.46 22.80
C ARG A 470 -26.04 -27.95 23.70
N ILE A 471 -25.31 -28.98 23.27
CA ILE A 471 -24.14 -29.49 24.00
C ILE A 471 -23.03 -28.44 24.02
N HIS A 472 -22.78 -27.81 22.88
CA HIS A 472 -21.66 -26.87 22.68
C HIS A 472 -22.08 -25.40 22.63
N ALA A 473 -23.27 -25.06 23.13
CA ALA A 473 -23.85 -23.72 23.02
C ALA A 473 -22.89 -22.59 23.45
N PRO A 474 -22.12 -22.69 24.56
CA PRO A 474 -21.19 -21.63 24.93
C PRO A 474 -20.12 -21.38 23.86
N LEU A 475 -19.55 -22.44 23.28
CA LEU A 475 -18.53 -22.32 22.25
C LEU A 475 -19.11 -21.72 20.96
N VAL A 476 -20.28 -22.22 20.53
CA VAL A 476 -20.99 -21.71 19.35
C VAL A 476 -21.30 -20.23 19.51
N ILE A 477 -21.85 -19.82 20.65
CA ILE A 477 -22.21 -18.42 20.93
C ILE A 477 -20.96 -17.54 20.91
N THR A 478 -19.88 -17.92 21.61
CA THR A 478 -18.67 -17.09 21.68
C THR A 478 -18.02 -16.92 20.31
N GLU A 479 -17.88 -18.00 19.52
CA GLU A 479 -17.32 -17.92 18.17
C GLU A 479 -18.21 -17.09 17.23
N THR A 480 -19.53 -17.28 17.31
CA THR A 480 -20.49 -16.51 16.49
C THR A 480 -20.46 -15.03 16.84
N VAL A 481 -20.37 -14.66 18.12
CA VAL A 481 -20.28 -13.26 18.54
C VAL A 481 -18.95 -12.65 18.09
N LEU A 482 -17.83 -13.33 18.29
CA LEU A 482 -16.50 -12.82 17.89
C LEU A 482 -16.44 -12.54 16.38
N PHE A 483 -16.76 -13.54 15.56
CA PHE A 483 -16.71 -13.37 14.11
C PHE A 483 -17.86 -12.53 13.57
N GLY A 484 -19.01 -12.50 14.25
CA GLY A 484 -20.12 -11.60 13.95
C GLY A 484 -19.73 -10.13 14.11
N VAL A 485 -19.04 -9.76 15.20
CA VAL A 485 -18.53 -8.39 15.41
C VAL A 485 -17.51 -8.02 14.33
N ILE A 486 -16.59 -8.92 13.98
CA ILE A 486 -15.59 -8.68 12.92
C ILE A 486 -16.28 -8.48 11.56
N MET A 487 -17.26 -9.34 11.24
CA MET A 487 -18.05 -9.23 10.03
C MET A 487 -18.84 -7.93 9.97
N LEU A 488 -19.51 -7.54 11.06
CA LEU A 488 -20.24 -6.27 11.16
C LEU A 488 -19.32 -5.05 10.99
N ASN A 489 -18.12 -5.09 11.58
CA ASN A 489 -17.12 -4.05 11.37
C ASN A 489 -16.65 -3.99 9.90
N GLY A 490 -16.46 -5.15 9.26
CA GLY A 490 -16.16 -5.24 7.83
C GLY A 490 -17.26 -4.64 6.96
N ILE A 491 -18.53 -4.95 7.26
CA ILE A 491 -19.70 -4.38 6.59
C ILE A 491 -19.78 -2.87 6.81
N HIS A 492 -19.55 -2.39 8.03
CA HIS A 492 -19.57 -0.96 8.33
C HIS A 492 -18.51 -0.20 7.52
N ARG A 493 -17.27 -0.71 7.48
CA ARG A 493 -16.21 -0.15 6.63
C ARG A 493 -16.56 -0.19 5.14
N TYR A 494 -17.15 -1.29 4.69
CA TYR A 494 -17.65 -1.41 3.31
C TYR A 494 -18.70 -0.34 2.98
N VAL A 495 -19.66 -0.11 3.87
CA VAL A 495 -20.69 0.94 3.70
C VAL A 495 -20.07 2.33 3.70
N GLN A 496 -19.09 2.61 4.57
CA GLN A 496 -18.35 3.87 4.55
C GLN A 496 -17.62 4.07 3.23
N LEU A 497 -16.96 3.02 2.71
CA LEU A 497 -16.32 3.07 1.40
C LEU A 497 -17.33 3.39 0.30
N LEU A 498 -18.50 2.75 0.30
CA LEU A 498 -19.57 3.07 -0.67
C LEU A 498 -20.09 4.51 -0.58
N GLN A 499 -20.10 5.11 0.61
CA GLN A 499 -20.54 6.51 0.79
C GLN A 499 -19.52 7.52 0.26
N TYR A 500 -18.23 7.19 0.34
CA TYR A 500 -17.14 8.02 -0.22
C TYR A 500 -16.87 7.72 -1.70
N TYR A 501 -17.34 6.58 -2.20
CA TYR A 501 -17.14 6.18 -3.58
C TYR A 501 -18.11 6.93 -4.50
N ASP A 502 -17.63 7.97 -5.18
CA ASP A 502 -18.40 8.65 -6.22
C ASP A 502 -18.54 7.73 -7.45
N PRO A 503 -19.75 7.25 -7.79
CA PRO A 503 -19.99 6.36 -8.93
C PRO A 503 -19.65 6.98 -10.29
N VAL A 504 -19.41 8.29 -10.35
CA VAL A 504 -19.01 9.01 -11.57
C VAL A 504 -17.54 8.74 -11.92
N SER A 505 -16.69 8.43 -10.94
CA SER A 505 -15.30 7.98 -11.16
C SER A 505 -15.25 6.48 -11.50
N ARG A 506 -15.88 6.10 -12.62
CA ARG A 506 -15.89 4.72 -13.18
C ARG A 506 -14.51 4.17 -13.56
N THR A 507 -13.43 4.84 -13.20
CA THR A 507 -12.05 4.41 -13.48
C THR A 507 -11.56 3.30 -12.56
N TYR A 508 -12.33 2.92 -11.53
CA TYR A 508 -11.97 1.86 -10.59
C TYR A 508 -12.81 0.60 -10.83
N ASP A 509 -12.16 -0.48 -11.28
CA ASP A 509 -12.67 -1.86 -11.20
C ASP A 509 -12.64 -2.40 -9.75
N PHE A 510 -12.45 -1.53 -8.75
CA PHE A 510 -12.54 -1.91 -7.35
C PHE A 510 -14.00 -2.18 -7.02
N ASN A 511 -14.36 -3.45 -6.93
CA ASN A 511 -15.65 -3.87 -6.40
C ASN A 511 -15.49 -4.06 -4.88
N PRO A 512 -15.90 -3.08 -4.06
CA PRO A 512 -15.74 -3.19 -2.61
C PRO A 512 -16.49 -4.42 -2.05
N ALA A 513 -17.47 -4.98 -2.77
CA ALA A 513 -18.21 -6.16 -2.32
C ALA A 513 -17.32 -7.41 -2.23
N VAL A 514 -16.26 -7.49 -3.05
CA VAL A 514 -15.31 -8.61 -3.02
C VAL A 514 -14.59 -8.64 -1.66
N SER A 515 -14.20 -7.47 -1.13
CA SER A 515 -13.53 -7.37 0.17
C SER A 515 -14.42 -7.83 1.33
N MET A 516 -15.72 -7.56 1.25
CA MET A 516 -16.70 -8.03 2.22
C MET A 516 -16.85 -9.55 2.16
N VAL A 517 -16.96 -10.12 0.95
CA VAL A 517 -17.08 -11.57 0.74
C VAL A 517 -15.89 -12.29 1.34
N GLU A 518 -14.66 -11.79 1.19
CA GLU A 518 -13.46 -12.42 1.74
C GLU A 518 -13.44 -12.44 3.27
N VAL A 519 -13.77 -11.32 3.93
CA VAL A 519 -13.89 -11.27 5.39
C VAL A 519 -14.94 -12.28 5.87
N VAL A 520 -16.09 -12.35 5.19
CA VAL A 520 -17.14 -13.33 5.49
C VAL A 520 -16.62 -14.76 5.31
N VAL A 521 -15.91 -15.05 4.22
CA VAL A 521 -15.34 -16.37 3.93
C VAL A 521 -14.35 -16.79 5.01
N ILE A 522 -13.42 -15.93 5.45
CA ILE A 522 -12.47 -16.25 6.53
C ILE A 522 -13.20 -16.55 7.84
N CYS A 523 -14.17 -15.69 8.19
CA CYS A 523 -14.98 -15.86 9.39
C CYS A 523 -15.74 -17.19 9.36
N VAL A 524 -16.39 -17.50 8.25
CA VAL A 524 -17.15 -18.74 8.04
C VAL A 524 -16.22 -19.95 8.09
N ILE A 525 -15.08 -19.94 7.38
CA ILE A 525 -14.11 -21.04 7.41
C ILE A 525 -13.63 -21.30 8.83
N SER A 526 -13.26 -20.25 9.56
CA SER A 526 -12.78 -20.36 10.94
C SER A 526 -13.83 -21.00 11.87
N VAL A 527 -15.08 -20.54 11.80
CA VAL A 527 -16.19 -21.09 12.59
C VAL A 527 -16.50 -22.53 12.17
N VAL A 528 -16.63 -22.81 10.87
CA VAL A 528 -16.95 -24.14 10.34
C VAL A 528 -15.88 -25.16 10.74
N VAL A 529 -14.60 -24.83 10.60
CA VAL A 529 -13.51 -25.71 11.02
C VAL A 529 -13.55 -25.96 12.52
N CYS A 530 -13.76 -24.92 13.34
CA CYS A 530 -13.91 -25.07 14.79
C CYS A 530 -15.07 -26.02 15.15
N MET A 531 -16.23 -25.86 14.51
CA MET A 531 -17.40 -26.71 14.73
C MET A 531 -17.20 -28.15 14.23
N ALA A 532 -16.57 -28.33 13.07
CA ALA A 532 -16.29 -29.64 12.50
C ALA A 532 -15.31 -30.44 13.37
N VAL A 533 -14.24 -29.79 13.86
CA VAL A 533 -13.29 -30.41 14.81
C VAL A 533 -13.99 -30.75 16.13
N THR A 534 -14.84 -29.85 16.65
CA THR A 534 -15.62 -30.11 17.87
C THR A 534 -16.52 -31.33 17.70
N ALA A 535 -17.24 -31.44 16.57
CA ALA A 535 -18.08 -32.59 16.27
C ALA A 535 -17.27 -33.89 16.14
N HIS A 536 -16.14 -33.84 15.44
CA HIS A 536 -15.24 -34.99 15.30
C HIS A 536 -14.72 -35.46 16.66
N ASP A 537 -14.19 -34.56 17.48
CA ASP A 537 -13.64 -34.90 18.79
C ASP A 537 -14.71 -35.40 19.76
N THR A 538 -15.94 -34.84 19.72
CA THR A 538 -17.08 -35.34 20.51
C THR A 538 -17.44 -36.77 20.12
N LYS A 539 -17.49 -37.08 18.81
CA LYS A 539 -17.76 -38.44 18.32
C LYS A 539 -16.67 -39.43 18.78
N MET A 540 -15.39 -39.07 18.58
CA MET A 540 -14.26 -39.89 19.00
C MET A 540 -14.22 -40.12 20.51
N LEU A 541 -14.61 -39.11 21.29
CA LEU A 541 -14.73 -39.22 22.74
C LEU A 541 -15.78 -40.26 23.15
N CYS A 542 -16.96 -40.23 22.51
CA CYS A 542 -18.06 -41.14 22.82
C CYS A 542 -17.73 -42.59 22.41
N GLU A 543 -17.14 -42.80 21.23
CA GLU A 543 -16.70 -44.12 20.77
C GLU A 543 -15.63 -44.76 21.66
N ARG A 544 -14.75 -43.95 22.27
CA ARG A 544 -13.73 -44.46 23.21
C ARG A 544 -14.35 -44.88 24.54
N HIS A 545 -15.37 -44.17 25.02
CA HIS A 545 -16.07 -44.55 26.24
C HIS A 545 -16.94 -45.79 26.03
N ALA A 546 -17.62 -45.90 24.89
CA ALA A 546 -18.42 -47.07 24.54
C ALA A 546 -17.59 -48.35 24.41
N ARG A 547 -16.31 -48.25 24.00
CA ARG A 547 -15.37 -49.39 23.92
C ARG A 547 -14.74 -49.79 25.25
N ALA A 548 -14.80 -48.92 26.26
CA ALA A 548 -14.20 -49.17 27.57
C ALA A 548 -15.18 -49.81 28.56
N GLN A 549 -16.47 -49.84 28.22
CA GLN A 549 -17.53 -50.62 28.87
C GLN A 549 -17.62 -51.97 28.16
#